data_AF-A0A8H8MFC0-F1
#
_entry.id   AF-A0A8H8MFC0-F1
#
_cell.length_a   1.000
_cell.length_b   1.000
_cell.length_c   1.000
_cell.angle_alpha   90.00
_cell.angle_beta   90.00
_cell.angle_gamma   90.00
#
_symmetry.space_group_name_H-M   'P 1'
#
loop_
_entity.id
_entity.type
_entity.pdbx_description
1 polymer ?
#
loop_
_entity_poly.entity_id
_entity_poly.type
_entity_poly.pdbx_seq_one_letter_code
_entity_poly.pdbx_strand_id
1 'polypeptide(L)'
;MPSTRKRGAGCSSRVGSLRSVRVISKRRLGHLLKLEKKMDWLGTLVAPSDIAIYGTLTALATLTRSQIKASVVESDTFGYFIEHEPYIREIIDAYTTNNFKVVLDLLERHWASLTPLHPIRFALTSLIRDRALILYTTPFASIRLQRLADAFGLPLSEVEAHIVRLVKEGQVKGRVDAHEKVLFATVVDARADLFQKALKAGTDSEAMARKLILRMKLIQNDLVVKLPKSQRGGHGAMQADEEMINVIDVQ
;
A
#
# COMPACT_ATOMS: atom_id res chain seq x y z
N MET A 1 45.08 12.48 27.93
CA MET A 1 45.77 13.03 26.73
C MET A 1 46.87 12.04 26.36
N PRO A 2 47.09 11.60 25.10
CA PRO A 2 46.33 11.76 23.84
C PRO A 2 45.72 10.40 23.37
N SER A 3 44.60 10.30 22.64
CA SER A 3 44.25 10.77 21.28
C SER A 3 45.06 10.11 20.16
N THR A 4 44.42 9.25 19.36
CA THR A 4 44.47 9.16 17.87
C THR A 4 43.61 7.94 17.46
N ARG A 5 42.33 8.05 17.06
CA ARG A 5 41.74 8.65 15.85
C ARG A 5 42.39 8.17 14.53
N LYS A 6 42.13 6.92 14.13
CA LYS A 6 42.19 6.53 12.71
C LYS A 6 40.86 6.83 12.03
N ARG A 7 40.91 7.80 11.11
CA ARG A 7 39.85 8.15 10.16
C ARG A 7 39.87 7.13 9.03
N GLY A 8 38.83 6.33 8.92
CA GLY A 8 38.50 5.58 7.70
C GLY A 8 37.57 6.44 6.85
N ALA A 9 38.10 7.00 5.75
CA ALA A 9 37.32 7.56 4.68
C ALA A 9 36.78 6.40 3.82
N GLY A 10 35.47 6.27 3.74
CA GLY A 10 34.76 5.31 2.90
C GLY A 10 33.60 6.02 2.23
N CYS A 11 33.80 6.31 0.95
CA CYS A 11 32.94 7.05 0.05
C CYS A 11 31.72 6.21 -0.38
N SER A 12 30.61 6.88 -0.68
CA SER A 12 29.44 6.36 -1.44
C SER A 12 28.61 5.30 -0.71
N SER A 13 27.32 5.48 -0.47
CA SER A 13 26.32 5.85 -1.46
C SER A 13 25.13 6.54 -0.79
N ARG A 14 24.60 7.54 -1.49
CA ARG A 14 23.29 8.13 -1.19
C ARG A 14 22.26 7.03 -1.36
N VAL A 15 21.76 6.48 -0.27
CA VAL A 15 20.53 5.68 -0.29
C VAL A 15 19.39 6.67 -0.52
N GLY A 16 19.16 6.96 -1.79
CA GLY A 16 17.99 7.66 -2.27
C GLY A 16 16.77 6.92 -1.75
N SER A 17 16.07 7.58 -0.83
CA SER A 17 14.79 7.20 -0.27
C SER A 17 13.80 6.88 -1.41
N LEU A 18 13.67 5.60 -1.77
CA LEU A 18 12.56 5.05 -2.55
C LEU A 18 11.32 4.97 -1.64
N ARG A 19 10.90 6.12 -1.10
CA ARG A 19 9.59 6.31 -0.46
C ARG A 19 8.78 7.26 -1.34
N SER A 20 8.37 6.81 -2.51
CA SER A 20 7.26 7.45 -3.24
C SER A 20 6.74 6.58 -4.37
N VAL A 21 6.26 5.36 -4.08
CA VAL A 21 5.11 4.84 -4.84
C VAL A 21 3.89 5.36 -4.13
N ARG A 22 3.63 6.64 -4.35
CA ARG A 22 2.46 7.35 -3.88
C ARG A 22 1.26 6.62 -4.48
N VAL A 23 0.50 5.96 -3.61
CA VAL A 23 -0.84 5.40 -3.86
C VAL A 23 -1.53 6.27 -4.90
N ILE A 24 -1.75 5.73 -6.10
CA ILE A 24 -2.51 6.41 -7.13
C ILE A 24 -3.90 6.63 -6.54
N SER A 25 -4.15 7.87 -6.14
CA SER A 25 -5.41 8.36 -5.63
C SER A 25 -6.55 7.83 -6.50
N LYS A 26 -7.53 7.16 -5.87
CA LYS A 26 -8.78 6.69 -6.50
C LYS A 26 -9.48 7.75 -7.36
N ARG A 27 -9.19 9.04 -7.17
CA ARG A 27 -9.78 10.14 -7.95
C ARG A 27 -9.14 10.35 -9.33
N ARG A 28 -7.89 9.95 -9.55
CA ARG A 28 -7.22 10.12 -10.86
C ARG A 28 -7.63 9.06 -11.89
N LEU A 29 -8.04 7.87 -11.44
CA LEU A 29 -8.56 6.82 -12.33
C LEU A 29 -9.93 7.19 -12.94
N GLY A 30 -10.79 7.90 -12.20
CA GLY A 30 -12.07 8.37 -12.72
C GLY A 30 -11.95 9.39 -13.85
N HIS A 31 -10.81 10.08 -13.96
CA HIS A 31 -10.55 11.03 -15.06
C HIS A 31 -9.93 10.35 -16.29
N LEU A 32 -9.39 9.14 -16.13
CA LEU A 32 -8.88 8.31 -17.23
C LEU A 32 -10.03 7.59 -17.95
N LEU A 33 -11.04 7.12 -17.21
CA LEU A 33 -12.27 6.55 -17.77
C LEU A 33 -13.19 7.59 -18.44
N LYS A 34 -13.12 8.87 -18.06
CA LYS A 34 -13.93 9.93 -18.70
C LYS A 34 -13.39 10.42 -20.05
N LEU A 35 -12.18 9.99 -20.45
CA LEU A 35 -11.63 10.31 -21.76
C LEU A 35 -12.13 9.38 -22.88
N GLU A 36 -12.96 8.37 -22.57
CA GLU A 36 -13.43 7.36 -23.52
C GLU A 36 -14.21 7.88 -24.74
N LYS A 37 -14.70 9.12 -24.75
CA LYS A 37 -15.57 9.62 -25.83
C LYS A 37 -14.89 10.27 -27.04
N LYS A 38 -13.55 10.37 -27.08
CA LYS A 38 -12.81 10.78 -28.29
C LYS A 38 -11.52 9.99 -28.41
N MET A 39 -11.60 8.85 -29.07
CA MET A 39 -10.49 7.93 -29.28
C MET A 39 -10.08 7.96 -30.76
N ASP A 40 -9.64 9.12 -31.26
CA ASP A 40 -9.18 9.31 -32.64
C ASP A 40 -7.81 8.63 -32.92
N TRP A 41 -7.26 7.89 -31.96
CA TRP A 41 -5.97 7.19 -32.00
C TRP A 41 -6.09 5.65 -32.08
N LEU A 42 -7.32 5.12 -32.05
CA LEU A 42 -7.61 3.70 -32.19
C LEU A 42 -7.17 3.25 -33.60
N GLY A 43 -6.14 2.40 -33.70
CA GLY A 43 -5.62 1.88 -34.97
C GLY A 43 -4.33 2.56 -35.50
N THR A 44 -4.02 3.79 -35.08
CA THR A 44 -2.78 4.48 -35.52
C THR A 44 -1.60 4.23 -34.58
N LEU A 45 -1.86 4.01 -33.28
CA LEU A 45 -0.82 3.82 -32.25
C LEU A 45 -0.96 2.52 -31.45
N VAL A 46 -2.19 2.04 -31.24
CA VAL A 46 -2.48 0.84 -30.43
C VAL A 46 -3.58 0.03 -31.08
N ALA A 47 -3.37 -1.29 -31.21
CA ALA A 47 -4.39 -2.20 -31.71
C ALA A 47 -5.52 -2.37 -30.67
N PRO A 48 -6.79 -2.52 -31.09
CA PRO A 48 -7.90 -2.79 -30.17
C PRO A 48 -7.67 -4.02 -29.27
N SER A 49 -6.95 -5.03 -29.77
CA SER A 49 -6.52 -6.21 -29.01
C SER A 49 -5.59 -5.85 -27.84
N ASP A 50 -4.59 -5.00 -28.07
CA ASP A 50 -3.67 -4.55 -27.03
C ASP A 50 -4.38 -3.78 -25.91
N ILE A 51 -5.40 -2.99 -26.26
CA ILE A 51 -6.21 -2.26 -25.27
C ILE A 51 -6.95 -3.24 -24.34
N ALA A 52 -7.53 -4.30 -24.90
CA ALA A 52 -8.18 -5.34 -24.12
C ALA A 52 -7.20 -6.02 -23.15
N ILE A 53 -6.01 -6.34 -23.64
CA ILE A 53 -4.97 -7.05 -22.87
C ILE A 53 -4.42 -6.16 -21.76
N TYR A 54 -4.01 -4.93 -22.08
CA TYR A 54 -3.47 -4.02 -21.07
C TYR A 54 -4.53 -3.62 -20.06
N GLY A 55 -5.75 -3.35 -20.51
CA GLY A 55 -6.88 -3.03 -19.65
C GLY A 55 -7.17 -4.15 -18.66
N THR A 56 -7.18 -5.41 -19.10
CA THR A 56 -7.43 -6.55 -18.22
C THR A 56 -6.28 -6.87 -17.28
N LEU A 57 -5.04 -6.87 -17.76
CA LEU A 57 -3.87 -7.12 -16.91
C LEU A 57 -3.73 -6.06 -15.80
N THR A 58 -3.92 -4.79 -16.14
CA THR A 58 -3.89 -3.72 -15.14
C THR A 58 -5.12 -3.75 -14.22
N ALA A 59 -6.30 -4.11 -14.73
CA ALA A 59 -7.48 -4.32 -13.91
C ALA A 59 -7.27 -5.44 -12.88
N LEU A 60 -6.72 -6.59 -13.29
CA LEU A 60 -6.41 -7.71 -12.39
C LEU A 60 -5.39 -7.33 -11.32
N ALA A 61 -4.39 -6.52 -11.67
CA ALA A 61 -3.38 -6.07 -10.74
C ALA A 61 -3.91 -5.04 -9.72
N THR A 62 -4.74 -4.08 -10.17
CA THR A 62 -5.07 -2.90 -9.34
C THR A 62 -6.45 -2.93 -8.70
N LEU A 63 -7.43 -3.60 -9.32
CA LEU A 63 -8.83 -3.49 -8.92
C LEU A 63 -9.24 -4.57 -7.90
N THR A 64 -10.30 -4.27 -7.14
CA THR A 64 -10.99 -5.26 -6.30
C THR A 64 -11.97 -6.09 -7.14
N ARG A 65 -12.37 -7.26 -6.64
CA ARG A 65 -13.36 -8.13 -7.32
C ARG A 65 -14.66 -7.39 -7.70
N SER A 66 -15.14 -6.51 -6.83
CA SER A 66 -16.32 -5.67 -7.10
C SER A 66 -16.10 -4.67 -8.23
N GLN A 67 -14.92 -4.07 -8.28
CA GLN A 67 -14.56 -3.11 -9.32
C GLN A 67 -14.36 -3.79 -10.67
N ILE A 68 -13.80 -5.00 -10.70
CA ILE A 68 -13.65 -5.75 -11.95
C ILE A 68 -15.03 -6.03 -12.55
N LYS A 69 -16.01 -6.46 -11.76
CA LYS A 69 -17.38 -6.64 -12.26
C LYS A 69 -17.96 -5.35 -12.85
N ALA A 70 -17.87 -4.24 -12.10
CA ALA A 70 -18.42 -2.97 -12.54
C ALA A 70 -17.71 -2.32 -13.74
N SER A 71 -16.40 -2.56 -13.90
CA SER A 71 -15.59 -1.89 -14.93
C SER A 71 -15.28 -2.74 -16.17
N VAL A 72 -15.52 -4.05 -16.11
CA VAL A 72 -15.17 -4.99 -17.17
C VAL A 72 -16.39 -5.75 -17.67
N VAL A 73 -17.30 -6.13 -16.76
CA VAL A 73 -18.50 -6.92 -17.10
C VAL A 73 -19.70 -6.02 -17.39
N GLU A 74 -19.87 -4.93 -16.65
CA GLU A 74 -21.00 -4.01 -16.79
C GLU A 74 -20.77 -2.89 -17.82
N SER A 75 -19.54 -2.72 -18.31
CA SER A 75 -19.20 -1.67 -19.29
C SER A 75 -19.29 -2.18 -20.72
N ASP A 76 -20.21 -1.61 -21.51
CA ASP A 76 -20.38 -1.95 -22.94
C ASP A 76 -19.15 -1.58 -23.79
N THR A 77 -18.43 -0.51 -23.42
CA THR A 77 -17.23 -0.04 -24.13
C THR A 77 -16.09 -1.05 -24.05
N PHE A 78 -15.85 -1.61 -22.86
CA PHE A 78 -14.81 -2.62 -22.67
C PHE A 78 -15.22 -4.00 -23.18
N GLY A 79 -16.52 -4.30 -23.17
CA GLY A 79 -17.08 -5.52 -23.76
C GLY A 79 -16.74 -5.68 -25.25
N TYR A 80 -16.79 -4.59 -26.02
CA TYR A 80 -16.39 -4.56 -27.43
C TYR A 80 -14.92 -4.98 -27.63
N PHE A 81 -14.01 -4.50 -26.78
CA PHE A 81 -12.59 -4.85 -26.88
C PHE A 81 -12.31 -6.30 -26.48
N ILE A 82 -13.05 -6.87 -25.52
CA ILE A 82 -12.91 -8.27 -25.11
C ILE A 82 -13.43 -9.22 -26.19
N GLU A 83 -14.41 -8.83 -27.00
CA GLU A 83 -14.94 -9.69 -28.07
C GLU A 83 -13.88 -10.06 -29.11
N HIS A 84 -12.87 -9.21 -29.30
CA HIS A 84 -11.73 -9.50 -30.16
C HIS A 84 -10.83 -10.63 -29.65
N GLU A 85 -10.79 -10.89 -28.33
CA GLU A 85 -9.89 -11.87 -27.72
C GLU A 85 -10.59 -12.74 -26.66
N PRO A 86 -11.06 -13.95 -27.03
CA PRO A 86 -11.88 -14.78 -26.14
C PRO A 86 -11.11 -15.29 -24.91
N TYR A 87 -9.79 -15.46 -24.98
CA TYR A 87 -8.98 -15.91 -23.84
C TYR A 87 -9.02 -14.95 -22.66
N ILE A 88 -9.22 -13.65 -22.92
CA ILE A 88 -9.30 -12.63 -21.87
C ILE A 88 -10.58 -12.80 -21.05
N ARG A 89 -11.68 -13.15 -21.74
CA ARG A 89 -12.95 -13.46 -21.08
C ARG A 89 -12.82 -14.66 -20.16
N GLU A 90 -12.17 -15.73 -20.63
CA GLU A 90 -11.90 -16.92 -19.83
C GLU A 90 -11.07 -16.60 -18.59
N ILE A 91 -10.06 -15.73 -18.71
CA ILE A 91 -9.25 -15.27 -17.58
C ILE A 91 -10.11 -14.50 -16.55
N ILE A 92 -10.97 -13.59 -17.00
CA ILE A 92 -11.85 -12.83 -16.11
C ILE A 92 -12.83 -13.77 -15.39
N ASP A 93 -13.43 -14.72 -16.11
CA ASP A 93 -14.36 -15.69 -15.55
C ASP A 93 -13.67 -16.63 -14.55
N ALA A 94 -12.47 -17.12 -14.87
CA ALA A 94 -11.65 -17.90 -13.95
C ALA A 94 -11.26 -17.10 -12.69
N TYR A 95 -10.96 -15.80 -12.84
CA TYR A 95 -10.64 -14.92 -11.72
C TYR A 95 -11.87 -14.66 -10.83
N THR A 96 -13.06 -14.50 -11.41
CA THR A 96 -14.30 -14.28 -10.63
C THR A 96 -14.77 -15.53 -9.90
N THR A 97 -14.46 -16.71 -10.43
CA THR A 97 -14.73 -18.04 -9.84
C THR A 97 -13.64 -18.53 -8.86
N ASN A 98 -12.61 -17.71 -8.60
CA ASN A 98 -11.44 -18.03 -7.75
C ASN A 98 -10.58 -19.22 -8.24
N ASN A 99 -10.66 -19.58 -9.52
CA ASN A 99 -9.83 -20.61 -10.13
C ASN A 99 -8.48 -20.05 -10.59
N PHE A 100 -7.61 -19.73 -9.63
CA PHE A 100 -6.34 -19.05 -9.91
C PHE A 100 -5.32 -19.90 -10.67
N LYS A 101 -5.41 -21.23 -10.59
CA LYS A 101 -4.58 -22.14 -11.40
C LYS A 101 -4.76 -21.90 -12.90
N VAL A 102 -6.02 -21.80 -13.35
CA VAL A 102 -6.36 -21.56 -14.77
C VAL A 102 -5.91 -20.17 -15.19
N VAL A 103 -6.10 -19.16 -14.33
CA VAL A 103 -5.64 -17.79 -14.60
C VAL A 103 -4.13 -17.75 -14.82
N LEU A 104 -3.34 -18.39 -13.95
CA LEU A 104 -1.88 -18.38 -14.07
C LEU A 104 -1.39 -19.14 -15.31
N ASP A 105 -2.01 -20.28 -15.64
CA ASP A 105 -1.68 -21.08 -16.82
C ASP A 105 -2.00 -20.33 -18.12
N LEU A 106 -3.20 -19.74 -18.23
CA LEU A 106 -3.57 -18.89 -19.36
C LEU A 106 -2.64 -17.67 -19.47
N LEU A 107 -2.28 -17.05 -18.34
CA LEU A 107 -1.38 -15.91 -18.32
C LEU A 107 0.02 -16.27 -18.82
N GLU A 108 0.55 -17.43 -18.43
CA GLU A 108 1.87 -17.90 -18.87
C GLU A 108 1.92 -18.23 -20.36
N ARG A 109 0.86 -18.88 -20.88
CA ARG A 109 0.72 -19.22 -22.30
C ARG A 109 0.67 -17.96 -23.19
N HIS A 110 -0.15 -16.98 -22.82
CA HIS A 110 -0.39 -15.80 -23.65
C HIS A 110 0.68 -14.71 -23.49
N TRP A 111 1.54 -14.79 -22.46
CA TRP A 111 2.65 -13.83 -22.33
C TRP A 111 3.68 -13.96 -23.46
N ALA A 112 3.85 -15.13 -24.07
CA ALA A 112 4.77 -15.28 -25.20
C ALA A 112 4.39 -14.39 -26.41
N SER A 113 3.10 -14.13 -26.61
CA SER A 113 2.59 -13.30 -27.72
C SER A 113 2.77 -11.80 -27.49
N LEU A 114 3.07 -11.37 -26.26
CA LEU A 114 3.15 -9.96 -25.85
C LEU A 114 4.62 -9.50 -25.80
N THR A 115 5.18 -9.25 -26.98
CA THR A 115 6.53 -8.69 -27.18
C THR A 115 6.76 -7.29 -26.55
N PRO A 116 5.83 -6.31 -26.59
CA PRO A 116 6.10 -4.97 -26.05
C PRO A 116 6.14 -4.90 -24.50
N LEU A 117 5.57 -5.88 -23.80
CA LEU A 117 5.44 -5.87 -22.33
C LEU A 117 6.50 -6.71 -21.61
N HIS A 118 7.56 -7.13 -22.31
CA HIS A 118 8.59 -8.00 -21.77
C HIS A 118 9.24 -7.50 -20.45
N PRO A 119 9.60 -6.20 -20.27
CA PRO A 119 10.31 -5.77 -19.07
C PRO A 119 9.42 -5.72 -17.81
N ILE A 120 8.11 -5.51 -17.97
CA ILE A 120 7.17 -5.34 -16.85
C ILE A 120 6.51 -6.68 -16.48
N ARG A 121 6.78 -7.74 -17.25
CA ARG A 121 6.21 -9.08 -17.10
C ARG A 121 6.22 -9.61 -15.69
N PHE A 122 7.43 -9.76 -15.17
CA PHE A 122 7.63 -10.38 -13.86
C PHE A 122 6.98 -9.57 -12.75
N ALA A 123 7.02 -8.24 -12.84
CA ALA A 123 6.41 -7.35 -11.86
C ALA A 123 4.87 -7.48 -11.87
N LEU A 124 4.23 -7.49 -13.04
CA LEU A 124 2.78 -7.64 -13.15
C LEU A 124 2.32 -9.03 -12.69
N THR A 125 3.00 -10.10 -13.11
CA THR A 125 2.66 -11.47 -12.66
C THR A 125 2.81 -11.60 -11.16
N SER A 126 3.85 -11.02 -10.54
CA SER A 126 4.01 -11.03 -9.08
C SER A 126 2.86 -10.28 -8.38
N LEU A 127 2.42 -9.15 -8.92
CA LEU A 127 1.37 -8.33 -8.34
C LEU A 127 0.01 -9.04 -8.45
N ILE A 128 -0.30 -9.63 -9.61
CA ILE A 128 -1.52 -10.43 -9.82
C ILE A 128 -1.52 -11.63 -8.86
N ARG A 129 -0.38 -12.31 -8.68
CA ARG A 129 -0.26 -13.44 -7.76
C ARG A 129 -0.47 -13.03 -6.31
N ASP A 130 0.16 -11.94 -5.88
CA ASP A 130 0.01 -11.38 -4.53
C ASP A 130 -1.46 -11.00 -4.27
N ARG A 131 -2.11 -10.42 -5.28
CA ARG A 131 -3.52 -10.05 -5.21
C ARG A 131 -4.43 -11.27 -5.11
N ALA A 132 -4.21 -12.27 -5.96
CA ALA A 132 -4.96 -13.53 -5.95
C ALA A 132 -4.84 -14.26 -4.60
N LEU A 133 -3.64 -14.29 -4.00
CA LEU A 133 -3.41 -14.86 -2.68
C LEU A 133 -4.22 -14.15 -1.60
N ILE A 134 -4.28 -12.82 -1.62
CA ILE A 134 -5.11 -12.04 -0.68
C ILE A 134 -6.59 -12.37 -0.87
N LEU A 135 -7.08 -12.40 -2.11
CA LEU A 135 -8.48 -12.71 -2.40
C LEU A 135 -8.85 -14.12 -1.92
N TYR A 136 -7.98 -15.11 -2.17
CA TYR A 136 -8.22 -16.48 -1.77
C TYR A 136 -8.22 -16.65 -0.26
N THR A 137 -7.34 -15.95 0.46
CA THR A 137 -7.20 -16.09 1.93
C THR A 137 -8.22 -15.28 2.73
N THR A 138 -8.81 -14.23 2.15
CA THR A 138 -9.77 -13.33 2.82
C THR A 138 -10.95 -14.03 3.52
N PRO A 139 -11.65 -15.03 2.92
CA PRO A 139 -12.80 -15.65 3.56
C PRO A 139 -12.45 -16.71 4.62
N PHE A 140 -11.18 -17.12 4.76
CA PHE A 140 -10.80 -18.23 5.63
C PHE A 140 -10.19 -17.75 6.95
N ALA A 141 -10.66 -18.31 8.07
CA ALA A 141 -10.06 -18.07 9.38
C ALA A 141 -8.76 -18.86 9.59
N SER A 142 -8.66 -20.06 9.03
CA SER A 142 -7.43 -20.85 8.98
C SER A 142 -7.34 -21.61 7.66
N ILE A 143 -6.14 -21.74 7.10
CA ILE A 143 -5.90 -22.44 5.84
C ILE A 143 -4.59 -23.22 5.89
N ARG A 144 -4.61 -24.46 5.40
CA ARG A 144 -3.39 -25.25 5.16
C ARG A 144 -2.69 -24.75 3.90
N LEU A 145 -1.39 -24.52 3.98
CA LEU A 145 -0.56 -24.07 2.84
C LEU A 145 -0.56 -25.09 1.69
N GLN A 146 -0.73 -26.38 1.97
CA GLN A 146 -0.85 -27.43 0.94
C GLN A 146 -2.06 -27.21 0.03
N ARG A 147 -3.24 -26.98 0.62
CA ARG A 147 -4.47 -26.69 -0.15
C ARG A 147 -4.33 -25.43 -0.99
N LEU A 148 -3.58 -24.45 -0.46
CA LEU A 148 -3.27 -23.24 -1.20
C LEU A 148 -2.35 -23.55 -2.38
N ALA A 149 -1.28 -24.31 -2.17
CA ALA A 149 -0.37 -24.76 -3.23
C ALA A 149 -1.12 -25.50 -4.35
N ASP A 150 -2.05 -26.38 -4.01
CA ASP A 150 -2.88 -27.11 -4.98
C ASP A 150 -3.79 -26.17 -5.79
N ALA A 151 -4.37 -25.16 -5.14
CA ALA A 151 -5.25 -24.17 -5.77
C ALA A 151 -4.51 -23.23 -6.74
N PHE A 152 -3.22 -22.99 -6.51
CA PHE A 152 -2.37 -22.15 -7.36
C PHE A 152 -1.51 -22.97 -8.35
N GLY A 153 -1.37 -24.28 -8.14
CA GLY A 153 -0.49 -25.13 -8.95
C GLY A 153 1.01 -24.85 -8.76
N LEU A 154 1.39 -24.25 -7.64
CA LEU A 154 2.77 -23.84 -7.33
C LEU A 154 3.39 -24.75 -6.27
N PRO A 155 4.73 -24.88 -6.22
CA PRO A 155 5.39 -25.63 -5.17
C PRO A 155 5.17 -24.98 -3.81
N LEU A 156 5.00 -25.82 -2.78
CA LEU A 156 4.72 -25.40 -1.41
C LEU A 156 5.73 -24.38 -0.87
N SER A 157 7.02 -24.54 -1.21
CA SER A 157 8.10 -23.64 -0.77
C SER A 157 7.95 -22.22 -1.31
N GLU A 158 7.46 -22.06 -2.55
CA GLU A 158 7.30 -20.73 -3.16
C GLU A 158 6.09 -20.02 -2.56
N VAL A 159 5.00 -20.77 -2.35
CA VAL A 159 3.77 -20.28 -1.72
C VAL A 159 4.02 -19.81 -0.29
N GLU A 160 4.79 -20.58 0.48
CA GLU A 160 5.18 -20.21 1.84
C GLU A 160 5.97 -18.90 1.87
N ALA A 161 6.99 -18.78 1.02
CA ALA A 161 7.79 -17.56 0.92
C ALA A 161 6.93 -16.33 0.55
N HIS A 162 6.00 -16.50 -0.38
CA HIS A 162 5.06 -15.44 -0.80
C HIS A 162 4.14 -15.01 0.34
N ILE A 163 3.50 -15.95 1.05
CA ILE A 163 2.63 -15.60 2.18
C ILE A 163 3.41 -14.91 3.30
N VAL A 164 4.61 -15.40 3.63
CA VAL A 164 5.46 -14.76 4.64
C VAL A 164 5.80 -13.32 4.25
N ARG A 165 6.08 -13.05 2.97
CA ARG A 165 6.27 -11.69 2.45
C ARG A 165 4.99 -10.85 2.63
N LEU A 166 3.84 -11.35 2.20
CA LEU A 166 2.54 -10.67 2.29
C LEU A 166 2.12 -10.33 3.73
N VAL A 167 2.42 -11.23 4.67
CA VAL A 167 2.18 -11.02 6.11
C VAL A 167 3.13 -9.96 6.67
N LYS A 168 4.42 -9.99 6.30
CA LYS A 168 5.41 -8.98 6.70
C LYS A 168 5.05 -7.58 6.19
N GLU A 169 4.53 -7.49 4.97
CA GLU A 169 4.04 -6.23 4.38
C GLU A 169 2.72 -5.76 4.98
N GLY A 170 2.03 -6.60 5.75
CA GLY A 170 0.74 -6.28 6.39
C GLY A 170 -0.45 -6.28 5.44
N GLN A 171 -0.29 -6.82 4.22
CA GLN A 171 -1.40 -6.97 3.27
C GLN A 171 -2.35 -8.10 3.69
N VAL A 172 -1.81 -9.15 4.29
CA VAL A 172 -2.56 -10.26 4.89
C VAL A 172 -2.40 -10.20 6.41
N LYS A 173 -3.52 -10.08 7.12
CA LYS A 173 -3.55 -10.11 8.60
C LYS A 173 -3.61 -11.56 9.06
N GLY A 174 -2.45 -12.14 9.35
CA GLY A 174 -2.37 -13.51 9.83
C GLY A 174 -1.02 -13.87 10.43
N ARG A 175 -0.95 -15.06 11.01
CA ARG A 175 0.25 -15.72 11.50
C ARG A 175 0.46 -17.01 10.71
N VAL A 176 1.70 -17.26 10.30
CA VAL A 176 2.07 -18.50 9.60
C VAL A 176 2.78 -19.40 10.58
N ASP A 177 2.30 -20.63 10.71
CA ASP A 177 3.01 -21.70 11.41
C ASP A 177 3.84 -22.50 10.39
N ALA A 178 5.15 -22.55 10.60
CA ALA A 178 6.09 -23.29 9.73
C ALA A 178 6.05 -24.81 9.97
N HIS A 179 5.67 -25.26 11.18
CA HIS A 179 5.60 -26.67 11.53
C HIS A 179 4.34 -27.31 10.98
N GLU A 180 3.19 -26.75 11.30
CA GLU A 180 1.90 -27.26 10.82
C GLU A 180 1.59 -26.84 9.38
N LYS A 181 2.33 -25.85 8.85
CA LYS A 181 2.11 -25.24 7.54
C LYS A 181 0.69 -24.71 7.38
N VAL A 182 0.25 -23.97 8.40
CA VAL A 182 -1.08 -23.36 8.49
C VAL A 182 -0.96 -21.85 8.60
N LEU A 183 -1.78 -21.14 7.82
CA LEU A 183 -2.02 -19.70 7.97
C LEU A 183 -3.24 -19.52 8.87
N PHE A 184 -3.06 -18.86 10.01
CA PHE A 184 -4.15 -18.42 10.89
C PHE A 184 -4.43 -16.94 10.67
N ALA A 185 -5.65 -16.57 10.31
CA ALA A 185 -6.06 -15.17 10.21
C ALA A 185 -6.10 -14.55 11.61
N THR A 186 -5.49 -13.38 11.78
CA THR A 186 -5.53 -12.68 13.05
C THR A 186 -6.86 -11.94 13.18
N VAL A 187 -7.78 -12.52 13.93
CA VAL A 187 -8.98 -11.82 14.40
C VAL A 187 -8.55 -10.86 15.50
N VAL A 188 -8.43 -9.58 15.15
CA VAL A 188 -8.15 -8.54 16.13
C VAL A 188 -9.46 -8.21 16.83
N ASP A 189 -9.53 -8.48 18.13
CA ASP A 189 -10.66 -8.01 18.95
C ASP A 189 -10.62 -6.49 19.05
N ALA A 190 -11.55 -5.84 18.36
CA ALA A 190 -11.66 -4.38 18.31
C ALA A 190 -11.80 -3.76 19.71
N ARG A 191 -12.38 -4.50 20.66
CA ARG A 191 -12.58 -4.03 22.03
C ARG A 191 -11.26 -4.05 22.81
N ALA A 192 -10.51 -5.14 22.77
CA ALA A 192 -9.18 -5.23 23.37
C ALA A 192 -8.23 -4.17 22.79
N ASP A 193 -8.25 -3.96 21.47
CA ASP A 193 -7.46 -2.93 20.79
C ASP A 193 -7.82 -1.51 21.26
N LEU A 194 -9.12 -1.21 21.41
CA LEU A 194 -9.59 0.08 21.93
C LEU A 194 -9.10 0.30 23.36
N PHE A 195 -9.23 -0.70 24.22
CA PHE A 195 -8.76 -0.62 25.61
C PHE A 195 -7.26 -0.39 25.68
N GLN A 196 -6.46 -1.13 24.90
CA GLN A 196 -5.02 -0.92 24.86
C GLN A 196 -4.64 0.49 24.37
N LYS A 197 -5.35 1.03 23.37
CA LYS A 197 -5.13 2.39 22.89
C LYS A 197 -5.50 3.43 23.94
N ALA A 198 -6.63 3.25 24.63
CA ALA A 198 -7.06 4.14 25.71
C ALA A 198 -6.08 4.14 26.89
N LEU A 199 -5.59 2.96 27.29
CA LEU A 199 -4.57 2.85 28.36
C LEU A 199 -3.26 3.55 27.97
N LYS A 200 -2.78 3.35 26.73
CA LYS A 200 -1.58 4.05 26.23
C LYS A 200 -1.76 5.58 26.22
N ALA A 201 -2.90 6.06 25.72
CA ALA A 201 -3.22 7.47 25.71
C ALA A 201 -3.30 8.05 27.14
N GLY A 202 -3.83 7.28 28.09
CA GLY A 202 -3.85 7.62 29.51
C GLY A 202 -2.43 7.77 30.08
N THR A 203 -1.55 6.79 29.85
CA THR A 203 -0.15 6.86 30.33
C THR A 203 0.62 8.02 29.70
N ASP A 204 0.38 8.31 28.42
CA ASP A 204 1.00 9.44 27.72
C ASP A 204 0.51 10.78 28.28
N SER A 205 -0.78 10.86 28.61
CA SER A 205 -1.40 12.05 29.23
C SER A 205 -0.85 12.29 30.64
N GLU A 206 -0.69 11.24 31.45
CA GLU A 206 -0.07 11.34 32.77
C GLU A 206 1.39 11.80 32.68
N ALA A 207 2.17 11.23 31.76
CA ALA A 207 3.55 11.62 31.55
C ALA A 207 3.65 13.10 31.09
N MET A 208 2.73 13.55 30.25
CA MET A 208 2.65 14.93 29.79
C MET A 208 2.26 15.89 30.93
N ALA A 209 1.28 15.52 31.76
CA ALA A 209 0.88 16.30 32.93
C ALA A 209 2.03 16.46 33.94
N ARG A 210 2.77 15.38 34.23
CA ARG A 210 3.96 15.44 35.11
C ARG A 210 5.04 16.37 34.56
N LYS A 211 5.31 16.33 33.26
CA LYS A 211 6.26 17.25 32.60
C LYS A 211 5.81 18.70 32.70
N LEU A 212 4.51 18.97 32.52
CA LEU A 212 3.95 20.31 32.63
C LEU A 212 4.05 20.87 34.05
N ILE A 213 3.67 20.07 35.06
CA ILE A 213 3.79 20.43 36.48
C ILE A 213 5.26 20.72 36.83
N LEU A 214 6.18 19.86 36.39
CA LEU A 214 7.62 20.08 36.61
C LEU A 214 8.08 21.40 35.98
N ARG A 215 7.66 21.69 34.74
CA ARG A 215 7.99 22.96 34.08
C ARG A 215 7.46 24.16 34.85
N MET A 216 6.23 24.11 35.35
CA MET A 216 5.66 25.18 36.19
C MET A 216 6.49 25.39 37.46
N LYS A 217 6.92 24.30 38.11
CA LYS A 217 7.76 24.37 39.31
C LYS A 217 9.16 24.93 39.03
N LEU A 218 9.76 24.61 37.88
CA LEU A 218 11.04 25.19 37.48
C LEU A 218 10.91 26.70 37.21
N ILE A 219 9.82 27.15 36.58
CA ILE A 219 9.54 28.58 36.36
C ILE A 219 9.31 29.31 37.69
N GLN A 220 8.55 28.72 38.63
CA GLN A 220 8.31 29.30 39.95
C GLN A 220 9.59 29.53 40.76
N ASN A 221 10.63 28.72 40.54
CA ASN A 221 11.93 28.82 41.21
C ASN A 221 12.99 29.52 40.34
N ASP A 222 12.59 30.24 39.28
CA ASP A 222 13.48 30.96 38.35
C ASP A 222 14.59 30.09 37.69
N LEU A 223 14.39 28.77 37.65
CA LEU A 223 15.28 27.80 36.99
C LEU A 223 15.00 27.74 35.49
N VAL A 224 15.06 28.90 34.83
CA VAL A 224 14.83 29.05 33.39
C VAL A 224 16.17 29.22 32.68
N VAL A 225 16.41 28.42 31.64
CA VAL A 225 17.59 28.55 30.79
C VAL A 225 17.51 29.88 30.04
N LYS A 226 18.31 30.85 30.46
CA LYS A 226 18.51 32.11 29.73
C LYS A 226 19.42 31.82 28.54
N LEU A 227 19.00 32.24 27.33
CA LEU A 227 19.82 32.07 26.13
C LEU A 227 21.21 32.74 26.34
N PRO A 228 22.31 32.10 25.90
CA PRO A 228 23.63 32.68 26.02
C PRO A 228 23.73 33.99 25.22
N LYS A 229 24.31 35.02 25.83
CA LYS A 229 24.41 36.41 25.32
C LYS A 229 25.18 36.59 24.00
N SER A 230 25.69 35.53 23.36
CA SER A 230 26.43 35.65 22.08
C SER A 230 25.53 35.87 20.85
N GLN A 231 24.20 35.91 21.00
CA GLN A 231 23.26 36.03 19.88
C GLN A 231 22.18 37.11 20.06
N ARG A 232 22.42 38.10 20.93
CA ARG A 232 21.58 39.32 21.03
C ARG A 232 22.43 40.55 20.74
N GLY A 233 22.58 40.86 19.46
CA GLY A 233 23.06 42.14 18.98
C GLY A 233 22.47 42.42 17.59
N GLY A 234 21.51 43.35 17.52
CA GLY A 234 21.11 44.02 16.28
C GLY A 234 19.60 44.17 16.05
N HIS A 235 19.07 45.36 16.37
CA HIS A 235 17.82 46.00 15.94
C HIS A 235 16.51 45.45 16.54
N GLY A 236 15.57 46.23 17.09
CA GLY A 236 15.37 47.68 17.27
C GLY A 236 13.94 47.85 17.84
N ALA A 237 13.72 48.82 18.73
CA ALA A 237 12.45 49.03 19.45
C ALA A 237 11.42 49.86 18.64
N MET A 238 10.18 49.93 19.19
CA MET A 238 9.01 50.77 18.82
C MET A 238 7.97 49.98 17.99
N GLN A 239 6.70 49.80 18.39
CA GLN A 239 5.71 50.78 18.88
C GLN A 239 4.55 50.07 19.62
N ALA A 240 3.75 50.85 20.34
CA ALA A 240 2.76 50.44 21.34
C ALA A 240 1.34 50.16 20.80
N ASP A 241 0.58 49.47 21.66
CA ASP A 241 -0.87 49.53 21.95
C ASP A 241 -1.96 48.94 21.03
N GLU A 242 -2.88 48.25 21.73
CA GLU A 242 -4.29 47.88 21.49
C GLU A 242 -4.71 47.15 20.19
N GLU A 243 -5.20 45.90 20.34
CA GLU A 243 -6.59 45.55 19.98
C GLU A 243 -7.00 44.15 20.52
N MET A 244 -7.99 44.19 21.41
CA MET A 244 -9.18 43.32 21.49
C MET A 244 -9.01 41.79 21.63
N ILE A 245 -9.29 41.38 22.86
CA ILE A 245 -10.14 40.24 23.25
C ILE A 245 -11.09 39.83 22.11
N ASN A 246 -10.96 38.60 21.61
CA ASN A 246 -12.10 37.89 21.03
C ASN A 246 -12.13 36.46 21.59
N VAL A 247 -13.07 36.31 22.51
CA VAL A 247 -13.78 35.08 22.83
C VAL A 247 -14.23 34.42 21.53
N ILE A 248 -13.93 33.14 21.36
CA ILE A 248 -14.64 32.28 20.41
C ILE A 248 -15.03 31.02 21.16
N ASP A 249 -16.33 30.90 21.37
CA ASP A 249 -17.07 29.72 21.82
C ASP A 249 -16.72 28.49 20.96
N VAL A 250 -16.63 27.34 21.62
CA VAL A 250 -16.60 26.03 20.97
C VAL A 250 -17.97 25.39 21.18
N GLN A 251 -18.74 25.31 20.10
CA GLN A 251 -19.73 24.24 19.90
C GLN A 251 -19.03 22.93 19.57
#